data_AF-A0A2E6ZSK7-F1
#
_entry.id   AF-A0A2E6ZSK7-F1
#
_cell.length_a   1.000
_cell.length_b   1.000
_cell.length_c   1.000
_cell.angle_alpha   90.00
_cell.angle_beta   90.00
_cell.angle_gamma   90.00
#
_symmetry.space_group_name_H-M   'P 1'
#
loop_
_entity.id
_entity.type
_entity.pdbx_description
1 polymer ?
#
loop_
_entity_poly.entity_id
_entity_poly.type
_entity_poly.pdbx_seq_one_letter_code
_entity_poly.pdbx_strand_id
1 'polypeptide(L)'
;MRLLLPILCSVFLLGGWMSAQSAPARFTGNQARAGRTAYNDWCATCHTAALVGGLDAPPLAGADFQGFWGGRPARELLAYVKAAMPPAGRKPDDTSLESIVAYILERNGMSASTVPFDDDDQGVIQPSGR
;
A
#
# COMPACT_ATOMS: atom_id res chain seq x y z
N MET A 1 -27.46 2.44 -66.27
CA MET A 1 -28.04 2.29 -64.91
C MET A 1 -26.87 2.32 -63.92
N ARG A 2 -26.80 3.38 -63.11
CA ARG A 2 -25.81 3.58 -62.06
C ARG A 2 -25.98 2.51 -60.97
N LEU A 3 -24.89 2.04 -60.37
CA LEU A 3 -24.84 1.62 -58.96
C LEU A 3 -23.36 1.60 -58.55
N LEU A 4 -22.90 2.74 -58.04
CA LEU A 4 -21.66 2.88 -57.30
C LEU A 4 -21.88 2.26 -55.92
N LEU A 5 -21.11 1.22 -55.60
CA LEU A 5 -21.08 0.59 -54.28
C LEU A 5 -20.30 1.52 -53.33
N PRO A 6 -20.87 2.00 -52.22
CA PRO A 6 -20.12 2.83 -51.28
C PRO A 6 -19.10 1.96 -50.54
N ILE A 7 -17.83 2.33 -50.67
CA ILE A 7 -16.73 1.80 -49.85
C ILE A 7 -17.02 2.24 -48.42
N LEU A 8 -17.59 1.34 -47.61
CA LEU A 8 -17.71 1.52 -46.17
C LEU A 8 -16.30 1.56 -45.57
N CYS A 9 -15.86 2.75 -45.22
CA CYS A 9 -14.69 3.00 -44.39
C CYS A 9 -15.00 2.43 -42.99
N SER A 10 -14.68 1.17 -42.75
CA SER A 10 -14.70 0.58 -41.41
C SER A 10 -13.61 1.26 -40.57
N VAL A 11 -14.00 2.32 -39.86
CA VAL A 11 -13.20 2.91 -38.80
C VAL A 11 -13.15 1.88 -37.67
N PHE A 12 -12.09 1.07 -37.66
CA PHE A 12 -11.72 0.26 -36.49
C PHE A 12 -11.34 1.23 -35.37
N LEU A 13 -12.30 1.49 -34.48
CA LEU A 13 -12.05 2.09 -33.17
C LEU A 13 -11.25 1.08 -32.34
N LEU A 14 -9.93 1.05 -32.55
CA LEU A 14 -8.99 0.44 -31.61
C LEU A 14 -8.92 1.33 -30.36
N GLY A 15 -10.02 1.37 -29.60
CA GLY A 15 -10.00 1.82 -28.21
C GLY A 15 -9.21 0.80 -27.41
N GLY A 16 -7.88 0.92 -27.43
CA GLY A 16 -7.01 0.15 -26.57
C GLY A 16 -7.43 0.36 -25.13
N TRP A 17 -7.74 -0.75 -24.45
CA TRP A 17 -7.99 -0.76 -23.02
C TRP A 17 -6.66 -0.41 -22.35
N MET A 18 -6.43 0.87 -22.07
CA MET A 18 -5.31 1.29 -21.26
C MET A 18 -5.64 0.88 -19.82
N SER A 19 -5.18 -0.30 -19.39
CA SER A 19 -5.16 -0.64 -17.98
C SER A 19 -4.29 0.41 -17.29
N ALA A 20 -4.91 1.30 -16.51
CA ALA A 20 -4.17 2.19 -15.62
C ALA A 20 -3.41 1.29 -14.63
N GLN A 21 -2.11 1.16 -14.83
CA GLN A 21 -1.27 0.39 -13.93
C GLN A 21 -1.14 1.20 -12.65
N SER A 22 -1.74 0.71 -11.56
CA SER A 22 -1.68 1.38 -10.26
C SER A 22 -0.23 1.55 -9.84
N ALA A 23 0.20 2.79 -9.56
CA ALA A 23 1.55 3.06 -9.08
C ALA A 23 1.75 2.46 -7.68
N PRO A 24 2.96 2.00 -7.32
CA PRO A 24 3.24 1.55 -5.96
C PRO A 24 3.16 2.72 -4.98
N ALA A 25 2.78 2.42 -3.73
CA ALA A 25 2.84 3.37 -2.63
C ALA A 25 4.26 3.89 -2.43
N ARG A 26 4.37 5.18 -2.11
CA ARG A 26 5.66 5.86 -1.91
C ARG A 26 5.92 6.03 -0.43
N PHE A 27 7.17 5.88 -0.03
CA PHE A 27 7.66 6.26 1.30
C PHE A 27 9.16 6.53 1.22
N THR A 28 9.72 7.26 2.19
CA THR A 28 11.17 7.44 2.28
C THR A 28 11.83 6.41 3.19
N GLY A 29 13.10 6.10 2.93
CA GLY A 29 13.88 5.25 3.84
C GLY A 29 14.03 5.85 5.25
N ASN A 30 13.99 7.19 5.38
CA ASN A 30 13.96 7.86 6.68
C ASN A 30 12.65 7.57 7.43
N GLN A 31 11.50 7.65 6.74
CA GLN A 31 10.21 7.29 7.33
C GLN A 31 10.17 5.83 7.78
N ALA A 32 10.64 4.88 6.96
CA ALA A 32 10.68 3.48 7.36
C ALA A 32 11.58 3.23 8.59
N ARG A 33 12.73 3.93 8.69
CA ARG A 33 13.59 3.85 9.87
C ARG A 33 12.93 4.42 11.13
N ALA A 34 12.33 5.61 11.05
CA ALA A 34 11.57 6.20 12.14
C ALA A 34 10.39 5.29 12.55
N GLY A 35 9.73 4.72 11.55
CA GLY A 35 8.64 3.77 11.69
C GLY A 35 9.01 2.51 12.42
N ARG A 36 10.21 1.97 12.20
CA ARG A 36 10.72 0.82 12.96
C ARG A 36 10.79 1.11 14.45
N THR A 37 11.32 2.28 14.83
CA THR A 37 11.39 2.71 16.23
C THR A 37 9.99 2.83 16.83
N ALA A 38 9.11 3.60 16.18
CA ALA A 38 7.73 3.78 16.64
C ALA A 38 6.96 2.45 16.69
N TYR A 39 7.14 1.56 15.72
CA TYR A 39 6.52 0.24 15.70
C TYR A 39 6.91 -0.58 16.93
N ASN A 40 8.19 -0.56 17.33
CA ASN A 40 8.65 -1.28 18.51
C ASN A 40 8.03 -0.75 19.80
N ASP A 41 7.82 0.56 19.88
CA ASP A 41 7.24 1.21 21.06
C ASP A 41 5.72 0.97 21.18
N TRP A 42 5.02 0.91 20.04
CA TRP A 42 3.55 0.99 20.03
C TRP A 42 2.85 -0.28 19.53
N CYS A 43 3.48 -1.08 18.69
CA CYS A 43 2.83 -2.18 17.97
C CYS A 43 3.39 -3.56 18.33
N ALA A 44 4.69 -3.62 18.67
CA ALA A 44 5.40 -4.88 18.83
C ALA A 44 4.93 -5.74 20.02
N THR A 45 4.27 -5.16 21.03
CA THR A 45 3.71 -5.93 22.15
C THR A 45 2.71 -7.00 21.67
N CYS A 46 1.92 -6.71 20.64
CA CYS A 46 0.93 -7.64 20.10
C CYS A 46 1.41 -8.28 18.79
N HIS A 47 1.97 -7.48 17.88
CA HIS A 47 2.36 -7.96 16.54
C HIS A 47 3.79 -8.49 16.46
N THR A 48 4.53 -8.47 17.58
CA THR A 48 5.95 -8.84 17.75
C THR A 48 6.92 -7.93 16.99
N ALA A 49 8.15 -7.78 17.46
CA ALA A 49 9.18 -7.00 16.76
C ALA A 49 9.50 -7.54 15.33
N ALA A 50 9.23 -8.83 15.10
CA ALA A 50 9.46 -9.49 13.81
C ALA A 50 8.32 -9.30 12.81
N LEU A 51 7.17 -8.73 13.21
CA LEU A 51 5.91 -8.59 12.44
C LEU A 51 5.24 -9.94 12.13
N VAL A 52 5.60 -11.00 12.84
CA VAL A 52 5.04 -12.35 12.60
C VAL A 52 3.69 -12.58 13.29
N GLY A 53 3.17 -11.57 14.00
CA GLY A 53 1.94 -11.70 14.77
C GLY A 53 2.14 -12.43 16.10
N GLY A 54 1.16 -12.27 16.99
CA GLY A 54 1.07 -12.94 18.29
C GLY A 54 -0.20 -13.78 18.37
N LEU A 55 -0.53 -14.27 19.58
CA LEU A 55 -1.74 -15.09 19.83
C LEU A 55 -3.02 -14.47 19.27
N ASP A 56 -3.22 -13.16 19.50
CA ASP A 56 -4.46 -12.44 19.15
C ASP A 56 -4.25 -11.36 18.08
N ALA A 57 -3.09 -11.35 17.40
CA ALA A 57 -2.73 -10.29 16.47
C ALA A 57 -2.11 -10.88 15.18
N PRO A 58 -2.64 -10.56 13.99
CA PRO A 58 -2.16 -11.17 12.75
C PRO A 58 -0.73 -10.73 12.40
N PRO A 59 -0.04 -11.50 11.54
CA PRO A 59 1.21 -11.07 10.92
C PRO A 59 0.99 -9.77 10.13
N LEU A 60 1.95 -8.85 10.26
CA LEU A 60 1.97 -7.59 9.50
C LEU A 60 2.97 -7.63 8.34
N ALA A 61 3.57 -8.79 8.08
CA ALA A 61 4.44 -9.03 6.94
C ALA A 61 4.26 -10.43 6.39
N GLY A 62 4.62 -10.60 5.11
CA GLY A 62 4.60 -11.91 4.45
C GLY A 62 3.27 -12.21 3.75
N ALA A 63 3.01 -13.51 3.52
CA ALA A 63 1.92 -13.97 2.66
C ALA A 63 0.53 -13.53 3.16
N ASP A 64 0.27 -13.59 4.46
CA ASP A 64 -1.03 -13.22 5.03
C ASP A 64 -1.32 -11.74 4.85
N PHE A 65 -0.32 -10.89 5.12
CA PHE A 65 -0.41 -9.46 4.85
C PHE A 65 -0.66 -9.20 3.36
N GLN A 66 0.09 -9.85 2.47
CA GLN A 66 -0.07 -9.68 1.03
C GLN A 66 -1.44 -10.18 0.52
N GLY A 67 -1.98 -11.25 1.10
CA GLY A 67 -3.29 -11.76 0.75
C GLY A 67 -4.43 -10.80 1.11
N PHE A 68 -4.26 -10.02 2.17
CA PHE A 68 -5.29 -9.09 2.65
C PHE A 68 -5.11 -7.64 2.16
N TRP A 69 -3.86 -7.19 2.06
CA TRP A 69 -3.50 -5.80 1.76
C TRP A 69 -2.88 -5.61 0.38
N GLY A 70 -2.34 -6.65 -0.25
CA GLY A 70 -1.72 -6.56 -1.57
C GLY A 70 -2.67 -5.99 -2.62
N GLY A 71 -2.18 -5.07 -3.45
CA GLY A 71 -2.95 -4.38 -4.48
C GLY A 71 -3.91 -3.29 -3.98
N ARG A 72 -4.08 -3.13 -2.66
CA ARG A 72 -4.90 -2.06 -2.08
C ARG A 72 -4.09 -0.77 -1.89
N PRO A 73 -4.72 0.41 -1.89
CA PRO A 73 -4.04 1.66 -1.57
C PRO A 73 -3.43 1.62 -0.15
N ALA A 74 -2.17 2.06 -0.01
CA ALA A 74 -1.51 2.08 1.30
C ALA A 74 -2.19 3.02 2.30
N ARG A 75 -2.84 4.09 1.83
CA ARG A 75 -3.67 4.96 2.69
C ARG A 75 -4.84 4.23 3.36
N GLU A 76 -5.35 3.13 2.78
CA GLU A 76 -6.39 2.32 3.42
C GLU A 76 -5.84 1.58 4.64
N LEU A 77 -4.59 1.10 4.56
CA LEU A 77 -3.90 0.54 5.72
C LEU A 77 -3.72 1.61 6.80
N LEU A 78 -3.25 2.81 6.44
CA LEU A 78 -3.13 3.92 7.38
C LEU A 78 -4.47 4.26 8.06
N ALA A 79 -5.54 4.39 7.28
CA ALA A 79 -6.87 4.67 7.79
C ALA A 79 -7.36 3.58 8.78
N TYR A 80 -7.13 2.31 8.44
CA TYR A 80 -7.45 1.20 9.33
C TYR A 80 -6.67 1.27 10.64
N VAL A 81 -5.35 1.52 10.58
CA VAL A 81 -4.51 1.64 11.77
C VAL A 81 -4.96 2.82 12.64
N LYS A 82 -5.23 3.99 12.05
CA LYS A 82 -5.77 5.16 12.77
C LYS A 82 -7.07 4.82 13.51
N ALA A 83 -7.98 4.11 12.86
CA ALA A 83 -9.29 3.77 13.41
C ALA A 83 -9.21 2.70 14.50
N ALA A 84 -8.54 1.58 14.22
CA ALA A 84 -8.68 0.34 14.98
C ALA A 84 -7.49 0.01 15.89
N MET A 85 -6.35 0.70 15.77
CA MET A 85 -5.12 0.35 16.47
C MET A 85 -4.56 1.50 17.33
N PRO A 86 -3.88 1.16 18.44
CA PRO A 86 -4.10 -0.06 19.23
C PRO A 86 -5.57 -0.16 19.69
N PRO A 87 -6.08 -1.39 19.99
CA PRO A 87 -7.48 -1.60 20.38
C PRO A 87 -7.82 -0.97 21.73
N ALA A 88 -6.81 -0.70 22.56
CA ALA A 88 -6.95 0.03 23.82
C ALA A 88 -5.66 0.79 24.13
N GLY A 89 -5.77 1.82 24.97
CA GLY A 89 -4.63 2.61 25.44
C GLY A 89 -4.33 3.84 24.58
N ARG A 90 -3.15 4.43 24.80
CA ARG A 90 -2.70 5.61 24.04
C ARG A 90 -2.35 5.22 22.61
N LYS A 91 -2.54 6.17 21.69
CA LYS A 91 -2.16 6.03 20.28
C LYS A 91 -0.93 6.91 19.96
N PRO A 92 -0.08 6.50 19.00
CA PRO A 92 0.90 7.40 18.39
C PRO A 92 0.20 8.59 17.69
N ASP A 93 0.95 9.65 17.44
CA ASP A 93 0.51 10.72 16.54
C ASP A 93 0.49 10.27 15.07
N ASP A 94 -0.15 11.08 14.21
CA ASP A 94 -0.34 10.75 12.80
C ASP A 94 0.98 10.58 12.04
N THR A 95 1.97 11.43 12.29
CA THR A 95 3.31 11.33 11.71
C THR A 95 4.00 10.00 12.07
N SER A 96 3.84 9.56 13.31
CA SER A 96 4.35 8.26 13.77
C SER A 96 3.61 7.11 13.10
N LEU A 97 2.30 7.22 12.90
CA LEU A 97 1.49 6.21 12.20
C LEU A 97 1.87 6.10 10.72
N GLU A 98 2.08 7.21 10.01
CA GLU A 98 2.59 7.22 8.64
C GLU A 98 3.96 6.54 8.55
N SER A 99 4.85 6.86 9.50
CA SER A 99 6.17 6.24 9.57
C SER A 99 6.06 4.73 9.85
N ILE A 100 5.19 4.31 10.76
CA ILE A 100 4.90 2.89 11.04
C ILE A 100 4.40 2.18 9.78
N VAL A 101 3.48 2.78 9.03
CA VAL A 101 3.00 2.22 7.76
C VAL A 101 4.15 2.10 6.77
N ALA A 102 4.97 3.13 6.58
CA ALA A 102 6.15 3.07 5.73
C ALA A 102 7.10 1.91 6.09
N TYR A 103 7.30 1.67 7.39
CA TYR A 103 8.08 0.53 7.87
C TYR A 103 7.42 -0.82 7.51
N ILE A 104 6.10 -0.94 7.67
CA ILE A 104 5.36 -2.15 7.27
C ILE A 104 5.48 -2.38 5.76
N LEU A 105 5.40 -1.34 4.93
CA LEU A 105 5.59 -1.44 3.49
C LEU A 105 7.01 -1.92 3.13
N GLU A 106 8.05 -1.36 3.75
CA GLU A 106 9.44 -1.81 3.61
C GLU A 106 9.59 -3.30 3.96
N ARG A 107 9.02 -3.72 5.09
CA ARG A 107 9.07 -5.12 5.56
C ARG A 107 8.31 -6.09 4.65
N ASN A 108 7.48 -5.57 3.76
CA ASN A 108 6.74 -6.31 2.75
C ASN A 108 7.35 -6.21 1.35
N GLY A 109 8.60 -5.78 1.24
CA GLY A 109 9.38 -5.85 0.00
C GLY A 109 9.13 -4.68 -0.95
N MET A 110 8.51 -3.59 -0.47
CA MET A 110 8.43 -2.36 -1.23
C MET A 110 9.75 -1.59 -1.11
N SER A 111 10.20 -1.00 -2.21
CA SER A 111 11.42 -0.18 -2.26
C SER A 111 11.12 1.26 -1.86
N ALA A 112 12.01 1.85 -1.07
CA ALA A 112 11.91 3.26 -0.70
C ALA A 112 12.03 4.18 -1.93
N SER A 113 11.35 5.31 -1.85
CA SER A 113 11.39 6.42 -2.81
C SER A 113 11.94 7.69 -2.15
N THR A 114 12.02 8.77 -2.91
CA THR A 114 12.35 10.12 -2.39
C THR A 114 11.13 10.92 -1.96
N VAL A 115 9.92 10.40 -2.20
CA VAL A 115 8.65 11.03 -1.84
C VAL A 115 8.14 10.40 -0.52
N PRO A 116 7.76 11.20 0.47
CA PRO A 116 7.18 10.67 1.71
C PRO A 116 5.82 10.03 1.47
N PHE A 117 5.51 9.04 2.31
CA PHE A 117 4.15 8.54 2.50
C PHE A 117 3.37 9.54 3.36
N ASP A 118 2.12 9.80 2.99
CA ASP A 118 1.14 10.57 3.75
C ASP A 118 -0.27 10.01 3.47
N ASP A 119 -1.31 10.64 4.03
CA ASP A 119 -2.70 10.21 3.88
C ASP A 119 -3.29 10.42 2.47
N ASP A 120 -2.64 11.25 1.66
CA ASP A 120 -3.02 11.52 0.27
C ASP A 120 -2.39 10.53 -0.73
N ASP A 121 -1.45 9.67 -0.32
CA ASP A 121 -0.82 8.69 -1.20
C ASP A 121 -1.86 7.74 -1.86
N GLN A 122 -1.84 7.75 -3.19
CA GLN A 122 -2.74 6.93 -4.02
C GLN A 122 -2.14 5.59 -4.45
N GLY A 123 -0.92 5.31 -4.03
CA GLY A 123 -0.19 4.14 -4.47
C GLY A 123 -0.63 2.87 -3.74
N VAL A 124 -0.48 1.75 -4.42
CA VAL A 124 -0.89 0.44 -3.94
C VAL A 124 0.23 -0.31 -3.25
N ILE A 125 -0.14 -1.20 -2.34
CA ILE A 125 0.77 -2.12 -1.66
C ILE A 125 1.18 -3.21 -2.66
N GLN A 126 2.35 -3.06 -3.26
CA GLN A 126 2.87 -4.01 -4.24
C GLN A 126 4.39 -4.18 -4.04
N PRO A 127 4.88 -5.40 -3.73
CA PRO A 127 6.32 -5.66 -3.62
C PRO A 127 7.06 -5.28 -4.91
N SER A 128 8.27 -4.73 -4.76
CA SER A 128 9.10 -4.40 -5.91
C SER A 128 9.52 -5.66 -6.67
N GLY A 129 9.37 -5.64 -8.00
CA GLY A 129 9.81 -6.74 -8.86
C GLY A 129 8.75 -7.83 -9.13
N ARG A 130 7.47 -7.55 -8.88
CA ARG A 130 6.33 -8.33 -9.40
C ARG A 130 5.60 -7.57 -10.49
#